data_AF-A0A958QWU7-F1
#
_entry.id   AF-A0A958QWU7-F1
#
_cell.length_a   1.000
_cell.length_b   1.000
_cell.length_c   1.000
_cell.angle_alpha   90.00
_cell.angle_beta   90.00
_cell.angle_gamma   90.00
#
_symmetry.space_group_name_H-M   'P 1'
#
loop_
_entity.id
_entity.type
_entity.pdbx_description
1 polymer ?
#
loop_
_entity_poly.entity_id
_entity_poly.type
_entity_poly.pdbx_seq_one_letter_code
_entity_poly.pdbx_strand_id
1 'polypeptide(L)'
;MIFDSKLMKKWIDNPKEFSQDILLKLVNKCVISIELSPGKIGGFSVFEPRDVTGSFWEKLRSRQNRSEFEKKRFILTAPPYLKHRLESAMNLEKDLRLEIAYSPYVKIKSTGQYFTLDRFIRVVNIDDSPVLLKFLRKSMEEVGFFQVSAQESDPKKAVEVILSHSPDLITLDIQMPGMTGVEVIKELFRRQPFPVLTISSLDLEEGGLVFDALNSGAFDYLQKPRFEERQIFIEELSQKAVLAVEGKTSNLFHSRVRSSRLVHEQSSQQGLPSNILWCLGASTGGTQAITQVLTSLPKNIPPVLIVQHIAAVFSRSFADSLNRLCPFTVKEAEDGEEVKSEHVYIAPGSFQMGVTEKLGRLYIYLTNDPPMNRFKPSVDYLFDSVSAVSSRKIVAGLLTGMGKDGAKGLLDLRQKGAHTFAQDEESCAVYGMPKAAYEMGAAEKVVSLDNIAHTLWAESLCFGAGYDTKATNSTSDNRPGKRDTSPN
;
A
#
# COMPACT_ATOMS: atom_id res chain seq x y z
N MET A 1 -15.44 9.70 -11.75
CA MET A 1 -14.98 10.90 -12.50
C MET A 1 -15.92 11.15 -13.68
N ILE A 2 -16.71 12.24 -13.79
CA ILE A 2 -17.41 12.50 -15.07
C ILE A 2 -16.38 13.04 -16.05
N PHE A 3 -16.11 12.24 -17.06
CA PHE A 3 -15.42 12.71 -18.24
C PHE A 3 -16.43 13.43 -19.14
N ASP A 4 -16.13 14.70 -19.46
CA ASP A 4 -16.78 15.44 -20.54
C ASP A 4 -16.57 14.68 -21.87
N SER A 5 -17.61 14.64 -22.72
CA SER A 5 -17.57 14.16 -24.10
C SER A 5 -16.39 14.72 -24.94
N LYS A 6 -15.93 15.94 -24.67
CA LYS A 6 -14.72 16.51 -25.31
C LYS A 6 -13.43 15.90 -24.78
N LEU A 7 -13.40 15.47 -23.51
CA LEU A 7 -12.26 14.76 -22.91
C LEU A 7 -12.20 13.31 -23.40
N MET A 8 -13.35 12.66 -23.62
CA MET A 8 -13.41 11.32 -24.22
C MET A 8 -12.88 11.28 -25.66
N LYS A 9 -13.11 12.36 -26.43
CA LYS A 9 -12.55 12.45 -27.79
C LYS A 9 -11.02 12.59 -27.76
N LYS A 10 -10.47 13.40 -26.83
CA LYS A 10 -9.03 13.46 -26.54
C LYS A 10 -8.43 12.13 -26.07
N TRP A 11 -9.20 11.32 -25.32
CA TRP A 11 -8.80 9.99 -24.83
C TRP A 11 -8.66 8.96 -25.95
N ILE A 12 -9.58 8.96 -26.92
CA ILE A 12 -9.51 8.10 -28.11
C ILE A 12 -8.31 8.49 -28.99
N ASP A 13 -7.98 9.79 -29.04
CA ASP A 13 -6.93 10.33 -29.91
C ASP A 13 -5.51 10.28 -29.27
N ASN A 14 -5.37 10.21 -27.94
CA ASN A 14 -4.06 10.15 -27.25
C ASN A 14 -4.10 9.36 -25.90
N PRO A 15 -3.92 8.01 -25.94
CA PRO A 15 -4.01 7.15 -24.75
C PRO A 15 -2.87 7.29 -23.72
N LYS A 16 -1.78 8.02 -24.05
CA LYS A 16 -0.57 8.13 -23.20
C LYS A 16 -0.62 9.21 -22.13
N GLU A 17 -1.69 10.02 -22.07
CA GLU A 17 -1.80 11.17 -21.16
C GLU A 17 -2.36 10.87 -19.76
N PHE A 18 -2.74 9.64 -19.42
CA PHE A 18 -3.36 9.35 -18.10
C PHE A 18 -2.82 8.07 -17.44
N SER A 19 -1.99 8.25 -16.41
CA SER A 19 -1.49 7.22 -15.48
C SER A 19 -2.44 6.99 -14.30
N GLN A 20 -2.07 6.00 -13.47
CA GLN A 20 -2.69 5.32 -12.32
C GLN A 20 -3.18 6.21 -11.15
N ASP A 21 -3.49 7.46 -11.43
CA ASP A 21 -4.05 8.41 -10.49
C ASP A 21 -5.48 8.11 -10.08
N ILE A 22 -6.22 7.31 -10.84
CA ILE A 22 -7.67 7.19 -10.66
C ILE A 22 -8.07 6.42 -9.39
N LEU A 23 -7.31 5.40 -8.95
CA LEU A 23 -7.66 4.58 -7.77
C LEU A 23 -7.24 5.19 -6.42
N LEU A 24 -6.04 5.78 -6.33
CA LEU A 24 -5.65 6.63 -5.18
C LEU A 24 -6.53 7.88 -5.07
N LYS A 25 -7.04 8.37 -6.20
CA LYS A 25 -8.08 9.40 -6.28
C LYS A 25 -9.49 8.87 -6.00
N LEU A 26 -9.73 7.61 -5.64
CA LEU A 26 -11.06 7.16 -5.22
C LEU A 26 -11.24 7.19 -3.69
N VAL A 27 -10.15 7.11 -2.92
CA VAL A 27 -10.21 6.97 -1.46
C VAL A 27 -10.55 8.29 -0.74
N ASN A 28 -10.02 9.42 -1.23
CA ASN A 28 -10.05 10.71 -0.52
C ASN A 28 -10.59 11.83 -1.40
N LYS A 29 -11.78 11.68 -1.97
CA LYS A 29 -12.37 12.74 -2.81
C LYS A 29 -13.65 13.29 -2.26
N CYS A 30 -13.80 14.58 -2.48
CA CYS A 30 -15.09 15.22 -2.48
C CYS A 30 -15.69 15.12 -3.88
N VAL A 31 -17.01 15.00 -3.94
CA VAL A 31 -17.79 14.99 -5.17
C VAL A 31 -18.78 16.14 -5.10
N ILE A 32 -18.65 17.14 -5.97
CA ILE A 32 -19.71 18.12 -6.18
C ILE A 32 -20.55 17.63 -7.33
N SER A 33 -21.84 17.55 -7.14
CA SER A 33 -22.81 17.12 -8.14
C SER A 33 -23.96 18.10 -8.26
N ILE A 34 -24.68 18.09 -9.38
CA ILE A 34 -25.80 19.01 -9.61
C ILE A 34 -27.11 18.24 -9.49
N GLU A 35 -28.03 18.70 -8.66
CA GLU A 35 -29.41 18.20 -8.64
C GLU A 35 -30.18 18.82 -9.82
N LEU A 36 -30.58 17.99 -10.78
CA LEU A 36 -31.32 18.40 -11.98
C LEU A 36 -32.83 18.45 -11.71
N SER A 37 -33.33 17.55 -10.85
CA SER A 37 -34.71 17.50 -10.34
C SER A 37 -34.71 16.69 -9.03
N PRO A 38 -35.80 16.71 -8.21
CA PRO A 38 -35.83 15.95 -6.95
C PRO A 38 -35.41 14.49 -7.15
N GLY A 39 -34.32 14.08 -6.49
CA GLY A 39 -33.78 12.71 -6.57
C GLY A 39 -33.02 12.35 -7.86
N LYS A 40 -32.82 13.30 -8.80
CA LYS A 40 -32.01 13.11 -10.01
C LYS A 40 -30.80 14.03 -9.99
N ILE A 41 -29.63 13.42 -9.89
CA ILE A 41 -28.33 14.08 -9.91
C ILE A 41 -27.70 13.92 -11.30
N GLY A 42 -27.22 15.00 -11.91
CA GLY A 42 -26.52 14.97 -13.19
C GLY A 42 -25.34 15.92 -13.21
N GLY A 43 -24.22 15.50 -13.81
CA GLY A 43 -22.97 16.26 -13.72
C GLY A 43 -22.32 16.09 -12.34
N PHE A 44 -21.04 15.70 -12.29
CA PHE A 44 -20.28 15.73 -11.05
C PHE A 44 -18.81 16.04 -11.32
N SER A 45 -18.19 16.74 -10.38
CA SER A 45 -16.76 17.03 -10.33
C SER A 45 -16.17 16.37 -9.11
N VAL A 46 -15.05 15.67 -9.31
CA VAL A 46 -14.32 14.99 -8.24
C VAL A 46 -13.06 15.79 -7.97
N PHE A 47 -12.77 16.08 -6.70
CA PHE A 47 -11.61 16.89 -6.29
C PHE A 47 -11.13 16.47 -4.90
N GLU A 48 -9.94 16.91 -4.53
CA GLU A 48 -9.30 16.53 -3.26
C GLU A 48 -9.67 17.49 -2.13
N PRO A 49 -9.64 17.02 -0.87
CA PRO A 49 -9.85 17.87 0.29
C PRO A 49 -8.92 19.07 0.33
N ARG A 50 -7.66 18.89 -0.10
CA ARG A 50 -6.67 19.97 -0.18
C ARG A 50 -7.02 21.04 -1.20
N ASP A 51 -7.83 20.69 -2.21
CA ASP A 51 -8.25 21.62 -3.26
C ASP A 51 -9.32 22.61 -2.74
N VAL A 52 -10.03 22.29 -1.64
CA VAL A 52 -11.05 23.18 -1.07
C VAL A 52 -10.40 24.42 -0.44
N THR A 53 -10.30 25.46 -1.26
CA THR A 53 -9.68 26.77 -0.98
C THR A 53 -10.53 27.88 -1.61
N GLY A 54 -10.30 29.15 -1.27
CA GLY A 54 -11.00 30.27 -1.91
C GLY A 54 -10.85 30.25 -3.45
N SER A 55 -9.64 29.97 -3.94
CA SER A 55 -9.33 29.89 -5.37
C SER A 55 -10.10 28.78 -6.12
N PHE A 56 -10.48 27.71 -5.42
CA PHE A 56 -11.29 26.64 -5.99
C PHE A 56 -12.72 27.11 -6.29
N TRP A 57 -13.32 27.86 -5.36
CA TRP A 57 -14.66 28.41 -5.53
C TRP A 57 -14.73 29.49 -6.62
N GLU A 58 -13.69 30.31 -6.75
CA GLU A 58 -13.56 31.27 -7.87
C GLU A 58 -13.50 30.56 -9.23
N LYS A 59 -12.70 29.49 -9.34
CA LYS A 59 -12.61 28.66 -10.56
C LYS A 59 -13.93 27.93 -10.87
N LEU A 60 -14.66 27.50 -9.85
CA LEU A 60 -15.95 26.85 -10.04
C LEU A 60 -16.97 27.84 -10.63
N ARG A 61 -16.99 29.08 -10.14
CA ARG A 61 -17.83 30.18 -10.65
C ARG A 61 -17.49 30.57 -12.09
N SER A 62 -16.19 30.65 -12.44
CA SER A 62 -15.77 31.12 -13.77
C SER A 62 -16.00 30.11 -14.90
N ARG A 63 -16.20 28.82 -14.58
CA ARG A 63 -16.42 27.75 -15.57
C ARG A 63 -17.87 27.62 -16.06
N GLN A 64 -18.81 28.34 -15.48
CA GLN A 64 -20.24 28.24 -15.79
C GLN A 64 -20.81 29.63 -16.14
N ASN A 65 -21.84 29.67 -16.98
CA ASN A 65 -22.52 30.91 -17.31
C ASN A 65 -23.21 31.46 -16.04
N ARG A 66 -22.86 32.69 -15.62
CA ARG A 66 -23.18 33.24 -14.29
C ARG A 66 -24.67 33.18 -13.95
N SER A 67 -25.54 33.39 -14.95
CA SER A 67 -27.00 33.37 -14.82
C SER A 67 -27.65 31.97 -14.72
N GLU A 68 -26.97 30.91 -15.16
CA GLU A 68 -27.42 29.51 -14.99
C GLU A 68 -26.91 28.89 -13.69
N PHE A 69 -25.71 29.28 -13.26
CA PHE A 69 -25.05 28.74 -12.07
C PHE A 69 -25.84 29.05 -10.79
N GLU A 70 -26.39 30.27 -10.68
CA GLU A 70 -27.17 30.75 -9.54
C GLU A 70 -28.52 30.04 -9.37
N LYS A 71 -29.02 29.35 -10.40
CA LYS A 71 -30.33 28.67 -10.38
C LYS A 71 -30.26 27.17 -10.04
N LYS A 72 -29.07 26.56 -10.05
CA LYS A 72 -28.86 25.12 -9.85
C LYS A 72 -28.60 24.80 -8.36
N ARG A 73 -29.09 23.65 -7.89
CA ARG A 73 -28.77 23.12 -6.55
C ARG A 73 -27.59 22.16 -6.67
N PHE A 74 -26.57 22.38 -5.85
CA PHE A 74 -25.37 21.55 -5.83
C PHE A 74 -25.36 20.70 -4.58
N ILE A 75 -24.91 19.45 -4.70
CA ILE A 75 -24.68 18.54 -3.59
C ILE A 75 -23.18 18.26 -3.52
N LEU A 76 -22.55 18.77 -2.46
CA LEU A 76 -21.19 18.42 -2.10
C LEU A 76 -21.24 17.17 -1.23
N THR A 77 -20.82 16.05 -1.79
CA THR A 77 -20.53 14.85 -1.04
C THR A 77 -19.08 14.86 -0.57
N ALA A 78 -18.83 14.70 0.72
CA ALA A 78 -17.48 14.67 1.27
C ALA A 78 -17.32 13.63 2.38
N PRO A 79 -16.08 13.15 2.63
CA PRO A 79 -15.76 12.41 3.84
C PRO A 79 -16.14 13.19 5.11
N PRO A 80 -16.68 12.54 6.15
CA PRO A 80 -17.21 13.23 7.33
C PRO A 80 -16.16 14.01 8.13
N TYR A 81 -14.91 13.55 8.15
CA TYR A 81 -13.79 14.26 8.82
C TYR A 81 -13.53 15.66 8.25
N LEU A 82 -14.06 16.01 7.07
CA LEU A 82 -13.94 17.34 6.47
C LEU A 82 -15.03 18.31 6.94
N LYS A 83 -15.98 17.88 7.77
CA LYS A 83 -17.11 18.69 8.23
C LYS A 83 -16.70 20.09 8.68
N HIS A 84 -15.80 20.20 9.65
CA HIS A 84 -15.36 21.51 10.18
C HIS A 84 -14.68 22.39 9.13
N ARG A 85 -13.86 21.79 8.25
CA ARG A 85 -13.15 22.51 7.18
C ARG A 85 -14.14 23.02 6.12
N LEU A 86 -15.13 22.23 5.77
CA LEU A 86 -16.18 22.59 4.81
C LEU A 86 -17.15 23.63 5.37
N GLU A 87 -17.59 23.48 6.62
CA GLU A 87 -18.43 24.46 7.31
C GLU A 87 -17.73 25.82 7.40
N SER A 88 -16.44 25.83 7.75
CA SER A 88 -15.63 27.06 7.80
C SER A 88 -15.48 27.71 6.42
N ALA A 89 -15.23 26.91 5.37
CA ALA A 89 -15.14 27.40 4.00
C ALA A 89 -16.49 27.90 3.46
N MET A 90 -17.61 27.29 3.86
CA MET A 90 -18.96 27.67 3.44
C MET A 90 -19.49 28.92 4.13
N ASN A 91 -19.09 29.19 5.37
CA ASN A 91 -19.42 30.45 6.05
C ASN A 91 -18.90 31.69 5.31
N LEU A 92 -17.89 31.52 4.45
CA LEU A 92 -17.34 32.56 3.57
C LEU A 92 -18.12 32.73 2.25
N GLU A 93 -19.01 31.81 1.91
CA GLU A 93 -19.66 31.71 0.57
C GLU A 93 -21.18 31.55 0.70
N LYS A 94 -21.84 32.53 1.31
CA LYS A 94 -23.28 32.50 1.65
C LYS A 94 -24.24 32.49 0.44
N ASP A 95 -23.74 32.75 -0.76
CA ASP A 95 -24.56 32.92 -1.97
C ASP A 95 -24.74 31.63 -2.79
N LEU A 96 -24.07 30.53 -2.43
CA LEU A 96 -24.18 29.24 -3.10
C LEU A 96 -25.32 28.38 -2.52
N ARG A 97 -26.24 27.90 -3.38
CA ARG A 97 -27.23 26.85 -3.03
C ARG A 97 -26.57 25.48 -2.98
N LEU A 98 -25.69 25.30 -2.00
CA LEU A 98 -24.91 24.08 -1.78
C LEU A 98 -25.45 23.31 -0.57
N GLU A 99 -25.80 22.05 -0.78
CA GLU A 99 -26.07 21.10 0.28
C GLU A 99 -24.83 20.23 0.51
N ILE A 100 -24.44 20.06 1.77
CA ILE A 100 -23.39 19.10 2.11
C ILE A 100 -24.04 17.78 2.51
N ALA A 101 -23.74 16.74 1.74
CA ALA A 101 -23.98 15.37 2.15
C ALA A 101 -22.67 14.76 2.63
N TYR A 102 -22.68 14.11 3.79
CA TYR A 102 -21.51 13.35 4.23
C TYR A 102 -21.65 11.91 3.77
N SER A 103 -20.64 11.42 3.05
CA SER A 103 -20.58 10.03 2.59
C SER A 103 -19.41 9.34 3.26
N PRO A 104 -19.61 8.13 3.77
CA PRO A 104 -18.60 7.45 4.54
C PRO A 104 -17.32 7.19 3.70
N TYR A 105 -17.49 6.83 2.43
CA TYR A 105 -16.38 6.63 1.52
C TYR A 105 -16.84 6.94 0.10
N VAL A 106 -16.24 7.92 -0.58
CA VAL A 106 -16.78 8.44 -1.85
C VAL A 106 -16.27 7.63 -3.04
N LYS A 107 -16.84 6.44 -3.20
CA LYS A 107 -16.68 5.58 -4.36
C LYS A 107 -17.72 5.89 -5.44
N ILE A 108 -17.32 5.96 -6.70
CA ILE A 108 -18.20 6.25 -7.83
C ILE A 108 -18.25 5.03 -8.75
N LYS A 109 -19.40 4.33 -8.77
CA LYS A 109 -19.49 2.99 -9.39
C LYS A 109 -19.71 2.94 -10.91
N SER A 110 -20.08 4.02 -11.59
CA SER A 110 -19.97 4.11 -13.05
C SER A 110 -20.15 5.55 -13.53
N THR A 111 -19.69 5.82 -14.75
CA THR A 111 -19.83 7.11 -15.42
C THR A 111 -20.79 6.95 -16.60
N GLY A 112 -21.91 7.68 -16.59
CA GLY A 112 -22.82 7.72 -17.74
C GLY A 112 -24.29 7.96 -17.39
N GLN A 113 -24.78 7.40 -16.28
CA GLN A 113 -26.05 7.75 -15.62
C GLN A 113 -25.91 7.44 -14.12
N TYR A 114 -26.61 8.19 -13.26
CA TYR A 114 -26.63 8.18 -11.78
C TYR A 114 -25.59 7.31 -11.04
N PHE A 115 -24.78 7.92 -10.17
CA PHE A 115 -23.81 7.21 -9.34
C PHE A 115 -24.34 6.94 -7.93
N THR A 116 -24.01 5.79 -7.36
CA THR A 116 -24.27 5.45 -5.96
C THR A 116 -23.01 5.60 -5.12
N LEU A 117 -23.14 6.26 -3.97
CA LEU A 117 -22.13 6.34 -2.93
C LEU A 117 -22.18 5.07 -2.07
N ASP A 118 -21.03 4.52 -1.69
CA ASP A 118 -20.97 3.28 -0.91
C ASP A 118 -21.19 3.52 0.60
N ARG A 119 -21.58 2.44 1.29
CA ARG A 119 -22.05 2.40 2.69
C ARG A 119 -20.91 2.47 3.72
N PHE A 120 -21.28 2.69 4.98
CA PHE A 120 -20.38 2.64 6.15
C PHE A 120 -19.59 1.32 6.22
N ILE A 121 -18.35 1.41 6.73
CA ILE A 121 -17.55 0.23 7.07
C ILE A 121 -18.03 -0.29 8.42
N ARG A 122 -18.62 -1.48 8.45
CA ARG A 122 -19.07 -2.11 9.70
C ARG A 122 -17.88 -2.75 10.41
N VAL A 123 -17.60 -2.30 11.62
CA VAL A 123 -16.44 -2.73 12.41
C VAL A 123 -16.89 -3.54 13.62
N VAL A 124 -16.12 -4.57 13.97
CA VAL A 124 -16.13 -5.19 15.31
C VAL A 124 -14.77 -4.95 15.95
N ASN A 125 -14.74 -4.42 17.17
CA ASN A 125 -13.51 -4.27 17.95
C ASN A 125 -13.42 -5.36 19.02
N ILE A 126 -12.31 -6.09 19.06
CA ILE A 126 -12.00 -7.08 20.09
C ILE A 126 -10.74 -6.63 20.82
N ASP A 127 -10.84 -6.38 22.12
CA ASP A 127 -9.72 -5.93 22.95
C ASP A 127 -10.09 -6.12 24.43
N ASP A 128 -9.18 -6.68 25.23
CA ASP A 128 -9.45 -6.98 26.63
C ASP A 128 -9.52 -5.73 27.52
N SER A 129 -9.13 -4.56 27.00
CA SER A 129 -9.22 -3.26 27.68
C SER A 129 -10.52 -2.54 27.33
N PRO A 130 -11.49 -2.43 28.26
CA PRO A 130 -12.73 -1.69 28.03
C PRO A 130 -12.48 -0.19 27.77
N VAL A 131 -11.34 0.34 28.24
CA VAL A 131 -10.93 1.71 28.00
C VAL A 131 -10.52 1.90 26.54
N LEU A 132 -9.72 0.97 25.99
CA LEU A 132 -9.30 1.01 24.61
C LEU A 132 -10.48 0.77 23.66
N LEU A 133 -11.39 -0.15 23.99
CA LEU A 133 -12.65 -0.31 23.23
C LEU A 133 -13.44 1.01 23.15
N LYS A 134 -13.68 1.68 24.28
CA LYS A 134 -14.37 2.98 24.29
C LYS A 134 -13.64 4.03 23.45
N PHE A 135 -12.31 4.06 23.53
CA PHE A 135 -11.48 4.94 22.71
C PHE A 135 -11.63 4.63 21.22
N LEU A 136 -11.48 3.37 20.80
CA LEU A 136 -11.58 2.94 19.41
C LEU A 136 -12.95 3.28 18.83
N ARG A 137 -14.03 3.00 19.56
CA ARG A 137 -15.39 3.38 19.16
C ARG A 137 -15.48 4.86 18.89
N LYS A 138 -15.11 5.69 19.89
CA LYS A 138 -15.19 7.14 19.77
C LYS A 138 -14.35 7.64 18.59
N SER A 139 -13.10 7.18 18.48
CA SER A 139 -12.17 7.55 17.40
C SER A 139 -12.71 7.18 16.01
N MET A 140 -13.26 5.98 15.86
CA MET A 140 -13.84 5.50 14.59
C MET A 140 -15.14 6.24 14.24
N GLU A 141 -16.00 6.48 15.23
CA GLU A 141 -17.26 7.23 15.05
C GLU A 141 -16.98 8.72 14.76
N GLU A 142 -15.91 9.31 15.32
CA GLU A 142 -15.45 10.68 15.02
C GLU A 142 -15.01 10.86 13.56
N VAL A 143 -14.39 9.84 12.97
CA VAL A 143 -14.05 9.81 11.53
C VAL A 143 -15.31 9.82 10.66
N GLY A 144 -16.43 9.34 11.21
CA GLY A 144 -17.79 9.46 10.68
C GLY A 144 -18.15 8.47 9.59
N PHE A 145 -17.25 7.56 9.20
CA PHE A 145 -17.51 6.53 8.19
C PHE A 145 -17.43 5.08 8.65
N PHE A 146 -16.98 4.89 9.88
CA PHE A 146 -17.05 3.60 10.56
C PHE A 146 -18.37 3.48 11.32
N GLN A 147 -18.94 2.29 11.27
CA GLN A 147 -20.04 1.90 12.15
C GLN A 147 -19.54 0.77 13.05
N VAL A 148 -19.27 1.09 14.32
CA VAL A 148 -18.89 0.06 15.29
C VAL A 148 -20.13 -0.74 15.69
N SER A 149 -20.24 -1.92 15.07
CA SER A 149 -21.39 -2.82 15.19
C SER A 149 -21.39 -3.62 16.49
N ALA A 150 -20.21 -4.00 16.99
CA ALA A 150 -20.03 -4.61 18.30
C ALA A 150 -18.64 -4.36 18.86
N GLN A 151 -18.53 -4.53 20.18
CA GLN A 151 -17.27 -4.57 20.90
C GLN A 151 -17.31 -5.71 21.91
N GLU A 152 -16.22 -6.44 22.03
CA GLU A 152 -16.12 -7.55 22.97
C GLU A 152 -14.74 -7.54 23.64
N SER A 153 -14.74 -7.76 24.96
CA SER A 153 -13.54 -7.79 25.79
C SER A 153 -13.18 -9.19 26.28
N ASP A 154 -14.10 -10.16 26.17
CA ASP A 154 -13.83 -11.57 26.46
C ASP A 154 -13.36 -12.28 25.19
N PRO A 155 -12.07 -12.70 25.11
CA PRO A 155 -11.52 -13.38 23.94
C PRO A 155 -12.30 -14.63 23.54
N LYS A 156 -12.90 -15.34 24.51
CA LYS A 156 -13.65 -16.58 24.26
C LYS A 156 -14.95 -16.33 23.48
N LYS A 157 -15.50 -15.11 23.55
CA LYS A 157 -16.70 -14.70 22.83
C LYS A 157 -16.39 -14.01 21.50
N ALA A 158 -15.12 -13.67 21.25
CA ALA A 158 -14.71 -12.89 20.09
C ALA A 158 -15.22 -13.50 18.77
N VAL A 159 -15.01 -14.80 18.56
CA VAL A 159 -15.43 -15.50 17.33
C VAL A 159 -16.95 -15.48 17.16
N GLU A 160 -17.71 -15.71 18.24
CA GLU A 160 -19.19 -15.67 18.20
C GLU A 160 -19.71 -14.27 17.86
N VAL A 161 -19.17 -13.23 18.51
CA VAL A 161 -19.54 -11.83 18.28
C VAL A 161 -19.20 -11.41 16.85
N ILE A 162 -18.02 -11.75 16.35
CA ILE A 162 -17.60 -11.43 14.98
C ILE A 162 -18.56 -12.05 13.97
N LEU A 163 -18.85 -13.36 14.09
CA LEU A 163 -19.70 -14.06 13.12
C LEU A 163 -21.14 -13.54 13.15
N SER A 164 -21.70 -13.28 14.33
CA SER A 164 -23.07 -12.77 14.48
C SER A 164 -23.28 -11.37 13.90
N HIS A 165 -22.25 -10.52 13.90
CA HIS A 165 -22.35 -9.16 13.40
C HIS A 165 -21.97 -9.02 11.92
N SER A 166 -21.25 -9.99 11.35
CA SER A 166 -20.77 -9.99 9.96
C SER A 166 -20.12 -8.65 9.57
N PRO A 167 -19.01 -8.27 10.23
CA PRO A 167 -18.32 -7.01 9.96
C PRO A 167 -17.63 -7.01 8.60
N ASP A 168 -17.43 -5.81 8.06
CA ASP A 168 -16.53 -5.58 6.93
C ASP A 168 -15.06 -5.54 7.38
N LEU A 169 -14.81 -5.17 8.65
CA LEU A 169 -13.48 -5.07 9.26
C LEU A 169 -13.49 -5.51 10.73
N ILE A 170 -12.45 -6.21 11.15
CA ILE A 170 -12.19 -6.53 12.55
C ILE A 170 -10.96 -5.76 13.00
N THR A 171 -11.02 -5.08 14.14
CA THR A 171 -9.81 -4.72 14.88
C THR A 171 -9.63 -5.65 16.05
N LEU A 172 -8.44 -6.20 16.21
CA LEU A 172 -8.19 -7.30 17.14
C LEU A 172 -6.92 -7.06 17.95
N ASP A 173 -7.04 -7.07 19.26
CA ASP A 173 -5.87 -7.15 20.14
C ASP A 173 -5.12 -8.47 19.93
N ILE A 174 -3.80 -8.41 19.89
CA ILE A 174 -2.96 -9.58 19.72
C ILE A 174 -2.81 -10.34 21.03
N GLN A 175 -2.72 -9.64 22.15
CA GLN A 175 -2.43 -10.25 23.44
C GLN A 175 -3.61 -10.06 24.38
N MET A 176 -4.37 -11.14 24.58
CA MET A 176 -5.50 -11.14 25.50
C MET A 176 -5.43 -12.35 26.46
N PRO A 177 -5.93 -12.26 27.69
CA PRO A 177 -5.90 -13.33 28.67
C PRO A 177 -6.60 -14.62 28.20
N GLY A 178 -5.87 -15.73 28.23
CA GLY A 178 -6.39 -17.07 27.97
C GLY A 178 -6.57 -17.45 26.49
N MET A 179 -6.62 -16.47 25.57
CA MET A 179 -6.64 -16.72 24.12
C MET A 179 -6.06 -15.51 23.40
N THR A 180 -5.06 -15.75 22.55
CA THR A 180 -4.36 -14.73 21.76
C THR A 180 -5.17 -14.34 20.51
N GLY A 181 -4.94 -13.13 19.99
CA GLY A 181 -5.51 -12.69 18.72
C GLY A 181 -5.10 -13.58 17.54
N VAL A 182 -3.89 -14.18 17.58
CA VAL A 182 -3.44 -15.15 16.58
C VAL A 182 -4.35 -16.38 16.53
N GLU A 183 -4.78 -16.90 17.69
CA GLU A 183 -5.69 -18.03 17.78
C GLU A 183 -7.08 -17.67 17.24
N VAL A 184 -7.57 -16.46 17.54
CA VAL A 184 -8.85 -15.95 17.00
C VAL A 184 -8.78 -15.86 15.47
N ILE A 185 -7.70 -15.30 14.91
CA ILE A 185 -7.51 -15.23 13.45
C ILE A 185 -7.51 -16.62 12.83
N LYS A 186 -6.75 -17.57 13.38
CA LYS A 186 -6.70 -18.95 12.87
C LYS A 186 -8.07 -19.63 12.91
N GLU A 187 -8.86 -19.41 13.96
CA GLU A 187 -10.20 -19.97 14.06
C GLU A 187 -11.16 -19.33 13.05
N LEU A 188 -11.13 -18.00 12.90
CA LEU A 188 -11.94 -17.30 11.90
C LEU A 188 -11.59 -17.75 10.49
N PHE A 189 -10.30 -17.81 10.16
CA PHE A 189 -9.82 -18.16 8.82
C PHE A 189 -10.25 -19.56 8.38
N ARG A 190 -10.39 -20.51 9.31
CA ARG A 190 -10.95 -21.85 9.04
C ARG A 190 -12.43 -21.81 8.64
N ARG A 191 -13.18 -20.82 9.09
CA ARG A 191 -14.62 -20.68 8.81
C ARG A 191 -14.86 -19.79 7.59
N GLN A 192 -14.34 -18.56 7.62
CA GLN A 192 -14.32 -17.63 6.49
C GLN A 192 -13.28 -16.51 6.72
N PRO A 193 -12.56 -16.07 5.68
CA PRO A 193 -11.59 -14.99 5.83
C PRO A 193 -12.31 -13.65 6.05
N PHE A 194 -11.85 -12.89 7.05
CA PHE A 194 -12.25 -11.51 7.30
C PHE A 194 -11.03 -10.59 7.21
N PRO A 195 -11.19 -9.33 6.77
CA PRO A 195 -10.16 -8.32 6.97
C PRO A 195 -9.93 -8.08 8.47
N VAL A 196 -8.73 -8.39 8.95
CA VAL A 196 -8.33 -8.19 10.35
C VAL A 196 -7.17 -7.20 10.41
N LEU A 197 -7.36 -6.11 11.13
CA LEU A 197 -6.28 -5.23 11.57
C LEU A 197 -5.95 -5.53 13.02
N THR A 198 -4.72 -5.95 13.29
CA THR A 198 -4.32 -6.17 14.67
C THR A 198 -3.94 -4.86 15.35
N ILE A 199 -4.16 -4.75 16.64
CA ILE A 199 -3.74 -3.62 17.46
C ILE A 199 -2.80 -4.16 18.53
N SER A 200 -1.54 -3.71 18.54
CA SER A 200 -0.49 -4.23 19.43
C SER A 200 0.20 -3.12 20.21
N SER A 201 0.71 -3.46 21.38
CA SER A 201 1.62 -2.63 22.16
C SER A 201 3.00 -2.54 21.47
N LEU A 202 3.88 -1.68 21.98
CA LEU A 202 5.25 -1.50 21.48
C LEU A 202 6.25 -2.51 22.06
N ASP A 203 5.81 -3.59 22.68
CA ASP A 203 6.71 -4.45 23.44
C ASP A 203 7.34 -5.52 22.56
N LEU A 204 8.62 -5.81 22.80
CA LEU A 204 9.40 -6.81 22.05
C LEU A 204 8.77 -8.21 22.11
N GLU A 205 8.11 -8.55 23.22
CA GLU A 205 7.42 -9.84 23.40
C GLU A 205 6.23 -10.00 22.45
N GLU A 206 5.52 -8.91 22.13
CA GLU A 206 4.38 -8.93 21.19
C GLU A 206 4.84 -9.00 19.72
N GLY A 207 6.09 -8.62 19.42
CA GLY A 207 6.58 -8.57 18.04
C GLY A 207 6.48 -9.91 17.32
N GLY A 208 6.81 -11.02 17.99
CA GLY A 208 6.63 -12.36 17.43
C GLY A 208 5.17 -12.68 17.09
N LEU A 209 4.25 -12.32 18.00
CA LEU A 209 2.82 -12.56 17.83
C LEU A 209 2.22 -11.72 16.69
N VAL A 210 2.68 -10.48 16.47
CA VAL A 210 2.28 -9.65 15.33
C VAL A 210 2.57 -10.36 14.01
N PHE A 211 3.78 -10.90 13.83
CA PHE A 211 4.11 -11.60 12.58
C PHE A 211 3.41 -12.94 12.46
N ASP A 212 3.16 -13.64 13.56
CA ASP A 212 2.34 -14.85 13.54
C ASP A 212 0.88 -14.54 13.14
N ALA A 213 0.34 -13.39 13.57
CA ALA A 213 -0.98 -12.90 13.15
C ALA A 213 -1.01 -12.58 11.65
N LEU A 214 -0.03 -11.83 11.14
CA LEU A 214 0.11 -11.51 9.71
C LEU A 214 0.23 -12.77 8.85
N ASN A 215 1.03 -13.74 9.30
CA ASN A 215 1.19 -15.03 8.64
C ASN A 215 -0.08 -15.90 8.72
N SER A 216 -0.93 -15.67 9.72
CA SER A 216 -2.21 -16.37 9.90
C SER A 216 -3.38 -15.71 9.17
N GLY A 217 -3.15 -14.57 8.49
CA GLY A 217 -4.15 -13.90 7.66
C GLY A 217 -4.59 -12.52 8.12
N ALA A 218 -3.97 -11.94 9.16
CA ALA A 218 -4.15 -10.51 9.43
C ALA A 218 -3.64 -9.68 8.25
N PHE A 219 -4.32 -8.56 7.97
CA PHE A 219 -3.97 -7.67 6.88
C PHE A 219 -2.76 -6.80 7.21
N ASP A 220 -2.81 -6.11 8.35
CA ASP A 220 -1.74 -5.26 8.87
C ASP A 220 -1.96 -5.08 10.38
N TYR A 221 -1.04 -4.37 11.05
CA TYR A 221 -1.13 -4.03 12.45
C TYR A 221 -1.15 -2.51 12.67
N LEU A 222 -1.61 -2.09 13.83
CA LEU A 222 -1.56 -0.72 14.33
C LEU A 222 -0.94 -0.74 15.72
N GLN A 223 -0.11 0.25 16.00
CA GLN A 223 0.42 0.44 17.32
C GLN A 223 -0.66 1.07 18.23
N LYS A 224 -0.83 0.53 19.44
CA LYS A 224 -1.71 1.13 20.46
C LYS A 224 -1.28 2.59 20.69
N PRO A 225 -2.22 3.54 20.63
CA PRO A 225 -1.88 4.95 20.68
C PRO A 225 -1.47 5.37 22.09
N ARG A 226 -0.48 6.25 22.17
CA ARG A 226 -0.28 7.09 23.37
C ARG A 226 -1.29 8.23 23.36
N PHE A 227 -1.62 8.77 24.53
CA PHE A 227 -2.64 9.82 24.67
C PHE A 227 -2.40 11.02 23.74
N GLU A 228 -1.14 11.39 23.53
CA GLU A 228 -0.71 12.53 22.70
C GLU A 228 -0.77 12.25 21.19
N GLU A 229 -0.83 10.99 20.77
CA GLU A 229 -0.72 10.57 19.36
C GLU A 229 -2.08 10.20 18.75
N ARG A 230 -3.18 10.55 19.42
CA ARG A 230 -4.55 10.21 19.01
C ARG A 230 -4.83 10.50 17.54
N GLN A 231 -4.50 11.71 17.07
CA GLN A 231 -4.84 12.13 15.71
C GLN A 231 -4.08 11.31 14.65
N ILE A 232 -2.79 11.02 14.90
CA ILE A 232 -1.95 10.21 14.03
C ILE A 232 -2.51 8.79 13.96
N PHE A 233 -2.86 8.21 15.11
CA PHE A 233 -3.47 6.88 15.18
C PHE A 233 -4.79 6.81 14.42
N ILE A 234 -5.67 7.81 14.57
CA ILE A 234 -6.94 7.86 13.85
C ILE A 234 -6.72 7.88 12.33
N GLU A 235 -5.76 8.67 11.86
CA GLU A 235 -5.41 8.75 10.45
C GLU A 235 -4.87 7.42 9.91
N GLU A 236 -3.95 6.79 10.63
CA GLU A 236 -3.37 5.49 10.26
C GLU A 236 -4.42 4.37 10.26
N LEU A 237 -5.23 4.30 11.32
CA LEU A 237 -6.34 3.37 11.45
C LEU A 237 -7.30 3.51 10.27
N SER A 238 -7.70 4.75 9.96
CA SER A 238 -8.65 5.03 8.88
C SER A 238 -8.12 4.56 7.53
N GLN A 239 -6.83 4.80 7.26
CA GLN A 239 -6.18 4.41 6.02
C GLN A 239 -6.08 2.88 5.91
N LYS A 240 -5.48 2.22 6.91
CA LYS A 240 -5.30 0.76 6.91
C LYS A 240 -6.65 0.02 6.86
N ALA A 241 -7.67 0.56 7.52
CA ALA A 241 -9.02 -0.02 7.53
C ALA A 241 -9.67 -0.04 6.15
N VAL A 242 -9.62 1.08 5.42
CA VAL A 242 -10.14 1.14 4.05
C VAL A 242 -9.41 0.14 3.16
N LEU A 243 -8.08 0.11 3.25
CA LEU A 243 -7.24 -0.80 2.46
C LEU A 243 -7.54 -2.28 2.75
N ALA A 244 -7.71 -2.64 4.02
CA ALA A 244 -8.06 -3.99 4.43
C ALA A 244 -9.42 -4.44 3.84
N VAL A 245 -10.40 -3.54 3.84
CA VAL A 245 -11.76 -3.80 3.32
C VAL A 245 -11.77 -3.89 1.79
N GLU A 246 -10.96 -3.09 1.09
CA GLU A 246 -10.84 -3.12 -0.37
C GLU A 246 -10.03 -4.32 -0.87
N GLY A 247 -8.92 -4.63 -0.20
CA GLY A 247 -8.01 -5.70 -0.57
C GLY A 247 -8.54 -7.12 -0.35
N LYS A 248 -9.74 -7.27 0.23
CA LYS A 248 -10.47 -8.52 0.57
C LYS A 248 -9.63 -9.80 0.42
N THR A 249 -8.69 -9.98 1.34
CA THR A 249 -8.16 -11.22 1.97
C THR A 249 -8.11 -12.57 1.20
N SER A 250 -8.28 -12.59 -0.12
CA SER A 250 -8.56 -13.80 -0.89
C SER A 250 -7.44 -14.26 -1.82
N ASN A 251 -6.42 -13.43 -2.09
CA ASN A 251 -5.34 -13.79 -3.01
C ASN A 251 -4.03 -14.26 -2.36
N LEU A 252 -3.87 -14.17 -1.03
CA LEU A 252 -2.59 -14.47 -0.37
C LEU A 252 -2.20 -15.96 -0.32
N PHE A 253 -3.15 -16.89 -0.53
CA PHE A 253 -2.89 -18.33 -0.35
C PHE A 253 -2.89 -19.15 -1.65
N HIS A 254 -3.51 -18.69 -2.74
CA HIS A 254 -3.65 -19.50 -3.96
C HIS A 254 -2.46 -19.37 -4.95
N SER A 255 -1.57 -18.39 -4.80
CA SER A 255 -0.45 -18.19 -5.76
C SER A 255 0.89 -18.80 -5.33
N ARG A 256 1.04 -19.16 -4.04
CA ARG A 256 2.30 -19.64 -3.42
C ARG A 256 2.95 -20.86 -4.10
N VAL A 257 2.16 -21.66 -4.83
CA VAL A 257 2.60 -22.91 -5.47
C VAL A 257 3.19 -22.69 -6.87
N ARG A 258 2.87 -21.59 -7.57
CA ARG A 258 3.35 -21.36 -8.95
C ARG A 258 4.70 -20.63 -9.02
N SER A 259 4.94 -19.65 -8.16
CA SER A 259 6.16 -18.81 -8.19
C SER A 259 7.43 -19.58 -7.81
N SER A 260 7.36 -20.39 -6.75
CA SER A 260 8.49 -21.16 -6.22
C SER A 260 9.06 -22.15 -7.24
N ARG A 261 8.20 -22.76 -8.06
CA ARG A 261 8.61 -23.74 -9.10
C ARG A 261 9.46 -23.11 -10.21
N LEU A 262 9.10 -21.93 -10.69
CA LEU A 262 9.81 -21.26 -11.79
C LEU A 262 11.23 -20.85 -11.38
N VAL A 263 11.41 -20.34 -10.15
CA VAL A 263 12.73 -19.98 -9.63
C VAL A 263 13.57 -21.23 -9.36
N HIS A 264 12.97 -22.30 -8.82
CA HIS A 264 13.69 -23.55 -8.56
C HIS A 264 14.18 -24.21 -9.86
N GLU A 265 13.36 -24.23 -10.92
CA GLU A 265 13.76 -24.78 -12.22
C GLU A 265 14.95 -24.00 -12.83
N GLN A 266 14.95 -22.65 -12.74
CA GLN A 266 16.08 -21.84 -13.24
C GLN A 266 17.35 -21.93 -12.37
N SER A 267 17.21 -21.94 -11.04
CA SER A 267 18.34 -22.03 -10.12
C SER A 267 19.12 -23.35 -10.25
N SER A 268 18.44 -24.42 -10.66
CA SER A 268 19.05 -25.74 -10.88
C SER A 268 19.96 -25.80 -12.12
N GLN A 269 19.88 -24.83 -13.03
CA GLN A 269 20.58 -24.88 -14.32
C GLN A 269 21.79 -23.94 -14.42
N GLN A 270 21.77 -22.75 -13.78
CA GLN A 270 22.88 -21.77 -13.82
C GLN A 270 22.98 -20.93 -12.54
N GLY A 271 24.21 -20.75 -12.04
CA GLY A 271 24.51 -19.86 -10.91
C GLY A 271 24.55 -18.38 -11.32
N LEU A 272 24.17 -17.49 -10.40
CA LEU A 272 24.21 -16.04 -10.62
C LEU A 272 25.64 -15.49 -10.61
N PRO A 273 25.91 -14.34 -11.29
CA PRO A 273 27.18 -13.64 -11.16
C PRO A 273 27.50 -13.30 -9.69
N SER A 274 28.77 -13.40 -9.30
CA SER A 274 29.19 -13.25 -7.90
C SER A 274 29.09 -11.82 -7.34
N ASN A 275 28.95 -10.83 -8.22
CA ASN A 275 28.90 -9.41 -7.86
C ASN A 275 27.48 -8.81 -7.86
N ILE A 276 26.44 -9.62 -7.76
CA ILE A 276 25.05 -9.15 -7.67
C ILE A 276 24.74 -8.62 -6.26
N LEU A 277 23.90 -7.58 -6.18
CA LEU A 277 23.28 -7.08 -4.95
C LEU A 277 21.79 -6.82 -5.21
N TRP A 278 20.92 -7.30 -4.33
CA TRP A 278 19.49 -7.02 -4.38
C TRP A 278 19.09 -5.99 -3.32
N CYS A 279 18.26 -5.02 -3.72
CA CYS A 279 17.76 -3.99 -2.81
C CYS A 279 16.23 -3.86 -2.91
N LEU A 280 15.51 -3.94 -1.80
CA LEU A 280 14.05 -3.85 -1.79
C LEU A 280 13.58 -2.77 -0.80
N GLY A 281 12.55 -2.03 -1.21
CA GLY A 281 11.83 -1.09 -0.33
C GLY A 281 10.35 -1.43 -0.25
N ALA A 282 9.76 -1.38 0.94
CA ALA A 282 8.34 -1.68 1.16
C ALA A 282 7.76 -0.92 2.38
N SER A 283 6.43 -0.85 2.45
CA SER A 283 5.71 -0.20 3.57
C SER A 283 4.44 -0.97 3.91
N THR A 284 3.25 -0.36 3.89
CA THR A 284 1.96 -1.05 4.13
C THR A 284 1.76 -2.27 3.21
N GLY A 285 1.47 -3.44 3.82
CA GLY A 285 1.42 -4.75 3.15
C GLY A 285 2.79 -5.34 2.77
N GLY A 286 3.87 -4.60 3.01
CA GLY A 286 5.23 -4.96 2.63
C GLY A 286 5.77 -6.17 3.38
N THR A 287 5.38 -6.38 4.64
CA THR A 287 5.77 -7.56 5.43
C THR A 287 5.30 -8.86 4.77
N GLN A 288 4.07 -8.90 4.26
CA GLN A 288 3.53 -10.03 3.52
C GLN A 288 4.19 -10.17 2.14
N ALA A 289 4.36 -9.07 1.42
CA ALA A 289 4.99 -9.08 0.10
C ALA A 289 6.44 -9.59 0.17
N ILE A 290 7.25 -9.07 1.10
CA ILE A 290 8.63 -9.52 1.35
C ILE A 290 8.64 -11.00 1.74
N THR A 291 7.75 -11.43 2.65
CA THR A 291 7.67 -12.84 3.05
C THR A 291 7.40 -13.75 1.84
N GLN A 292 6.47 -13.37 0.97
CA GLN A 292 6.15 -14.13 -0.24
C GLN A 292 7.34 -14.20 -1.21
N VAL A 293 8.01 -13.07 -1.45
CA VAL A 293 9.19 -13.01 -2.31
C VAL A 293 10.31 -13.90 -1.76
N LEU A 294 10.69 -13.72 -0.50
CA LEU A 294 11.83 -14.41 0.10
C LEU A 294 11.58 -15.92 0.24
N THR A 295 10.37 -16.34 0.63
CA THR A 295 10.04 -17.78 0.73
C THR A 295 9.94 -18.49 -0.62
N SER A 296 9.91 -17.74 -1.73
CA SER A 296 9.94 -18.30 -3.09
C SER A 296 11.37 -18.48 -3.65
N LEU A 297 12.39 -17.96 -2.95
CA LEU A 297 13.78 -18.00 -3.40
C LEU A 297 14.50 -19.29 -2.98
N PRO A 298 15.51 -19.75 -3.75
CA PRO A 298 16.33 -20.90 -3.39
C PRO A 298 17.32 -20.54 -2.27
N LYS A 299 18.08 -21.53 -1.79
CA LYS A 299 19.10 -21.31 -0.74
C LYS A 299 20.22 -20.35 -1.15
N ASN A 300 20.73 -20.50 -2.37
CA ASN A 300 21.90 -19.78 -2.85
C ASN A 300 21.50 -18.45 -3.51
N ILE A 301 21.38 -17.40 -2.70
CA ILE A 301 21.00 -16.05 -3.16
C ILE A 301 22.16 -15.04 -3.05
N PRO A 302 22.16 -13.98 -3.86
CA PRO A 302 22.99 -12.80 -3.63
C PRO A 302 22.66 -12.14 -2.28
N PRO A 303 23.51 -11.25 -1.76
CA PRO A 303 23.14 -10.39 -0.64
C PRO A 303 21.88 -9.57 -0.96
N VAL A 304 20.98 -9.44 0.02
CA VAL A 304 19.74 -8.66 -0.10
C VAL A 304 19.67 -7.62 1.01
N LEU A 305 19.44 -6.35 0.64
CA LEU A 305 19.22 -5.25 1.57
C LEU A 305 17.76 -4.80 1.49
N ILE A 306 17.07 -4.76 2.62
CA ILE A 306 15.64 -4.45 2.65
C ILE A 306 15.36 -3.33 3.63
N VAL A 307 14.69 -2.27 3.16
CA VAL A 307 14.03 -1.29 4.02
C VAL A 307 12.53 -1.56 4.00
N GLN A 308 12.00 -1.96 5.15
CA GLN A 308 10.58 -2.01 5.42
C GLN A 308 10.26 -0.86 6.38
N HIS A 309 9.30 0.00 6.04
CA HIS A 309 8.80 0.99 7.00
C HIS A 309 8.12 0.25 8.15
N ILE A 310 8.79 0.23 9.30
CA ILE A 310 8.36 -0.53 10.47
C ILE A 310 8.82 0.18 11.74
N ALA A 311 8.05 0.06 12.81
CA ALA A 311 8.48 0.57 14.11
C ALA A 311 9.71 -0.20 14.61
N ALA A 312 10.60 0.47 15.34
CA ALA A 312 11.87 -0.09 15.83
C ALA A 312 11.74 -1.38 16.63
N VAL A 313 10.64 -1.53 17.37
CA VAL A 313 10.41 -2.71 18.21
C VAL A 313 10.07 -3.96 17.38
N PHE A 314 9.72 -3.81 16.10
CA PHE A 314 9.27 -4.90 15.23
C PHE A 314 10.28 -5.31 14.16
N SER A 315 11.29 -4.50 13.82
CA SER A 315 12.25 -4.85 12.76
C SER A 315 13.01 -6.15 13.07
N ARG A 316 13.45 -6.32 14.33
CA ARG A 316 14.08 -7.56 14.80
C ARG A 316 13.16 -8.77 14.69
N SER A 317 11.94 -8.65 15.24
CA SER A 317 10.94 -9.71 15.19
C SER A 317 10.56 -10.10 13.76
N PHE A 318 10.54 -9.12 12.85
CA PHE A 318 10.30 -9.36 11.43
C PHE A 318 11.40 -10.22 10.80
N ALA A 319 12.65 -9.82 11.03
CA ALA A 319 13.81 -10.55 10.54
C ALA A 319 13.87 -11.98 11.11
N ASP A 320 13.63 -12.15 12.41
CA ASP A 320 13.62 -13.47 13.05
C ASP A 320 12.47 -14.36 12.52
N SER A 321 11.30 -13.77 12.20
CA SER A 321 10.19 -14.49 11.56
C SER A 321 10.56 -14.97 10.16
N LEU A 322 11.13 -14.10 9.33
CA LEU A 322 11.61 -14.46 8.00
C LEU A 322 12.71 -15.53 8.04
N ASN A 323 13.62 -15.44 9.01
CA ASN A 323 14.72 -16.40 9.19
C ASN A 323 14.22 -17.82 9.49
N ARG A 324 13.07 -17.97 10.16
CA ARG A 324 12.43 -19.28 10.37
C ARG A 324 11.80 -19.85 9.11
N LEU A 325 11.41 -19.00 8.17
CA LEU A 325 10.66 -19.39 6.96
C LEU A 325 11.58 -19.62 5.75
N CYS A 326 12.75 -19.00 5.71
CA CYS A 326 13.64 -19.01 4.55
C CYS A 326 14.79 -20.03 4.69
N PRO A 327 15.32 -20.57 3.57
CA PRO A 327 16.45 -21.52 3.59
C PRO A 327 17.84 -20.85 3.73
N PHE A 328 17.88 -19.52 3.82
CA PHE A 328 19.07 -18.67 3.97
C PHE A 328 18.94 -17.76 5.18
N THR A 329 20.03 -17.12 5.59
CA THR A 329 20.03 -16.27 6.79
C THR A 329 19.26 -14.98 6.54
N VAL A 330 18.29 -14.67 7.39
CA VAL A 330 17.65 -13.37 7.46
C VAL A 330 17.93 -12.76 8.82
N LYS A 331 18.40 -11.52 8.86
CA LYS A 331 18.70 -10.84 10.12
C LYS A 331 18.41 -9.34 10.04
N GLU A 332 18.20 -8.74 11.20
CA GLU A 332 18.28 -7.29 11.33
C GLU A 332 19.73 -6.86 11.15
N ALA A 333 19.92 -5.76 10.43
CA ALA A 333 21.24 -5.24 10.09
C ALA A 333 21.93 -4.64 11.32
N GLU A 334 23.24 -4.88 11.44
CA GLU A 334 24.12 -4.37 12.48
C GLU A 334 25.14 -3.38 11.91
N ASP A 335 25.50 -2.36 12.70
CA ASP A 335 26.47 -1.37 12.26
C ASP A 335 27.86 -1.99 12.06
N GLY A 336 28.49 -1.67 10.92
CA GLY A 336 29.83 -2.12 10.57
C GLY A 336 29.92 -3.56 10.04
N GLU A 337 28.81 -4.30 9.93
CA GLU A 337 28.87 -5.69 9.47
C GLU A 337 29.08 -5.80 7.96
N GLU A 338 29.79 -6.86 7.53
CA GLU A 338 30.04 -7.15 6.12
C GLU A 338 28.80 -7.75 5.44
N VAL A 339 28.46 -7.25 4.26
CA VAL A 339 27.36 -7.72 3.42
C VAL A 339 27.79 -8.99 2.66
N LYS A 340 27.15 -10.12 2.97
CA LYS A 340 27.52 -11.46 2.48
C LYS A 340 26.41 -12.09 1.62
N SER A 341 26.79 -12.96 0.70
CA SER A 341 25.84 -13.83 -0.01
C SER A 341 25.08 -14.74 0.97
N GLU A 342 23.92 -15.25 0.54
CA GLU A 342 23.05 -16.09 1.37
C GLU A 342 22.55 -15.38 2.65
N HIS A 343 22.56 -14.03 2.63
CA HIS A 343 22.08 -13.20 3.72
C HIS A 343 21.10 -12.13 3.22
N VAL A 344 20.04 -11.93 3.99
CA VAL A 344 19.09 -10.83 3.86
C VAL A 344 19.19 -9.96 5.10
N TYR A 345 19.39 -8.66 4.89
CA TYR A 345 19.54 -7.65 5.93
C TYR A 345 18.31 -6.75 5.96
N ILE A 346 17.57 -6.79 7.06
CA ILE A 346 16.43 -5.91 7.33
C ILE A 346 16.93 -4.67 8.05
N ALA A 347 16.62 -3.48 7.53
CA ALA A 347 16.96 -2.23 8.19
C ALA A 347 16.31 -2.13 9.59
N PRO A 348 17.07 -1.83 10.65
CA PRO A 348 16.51 -1.62 11.97
C PRO A 348 15.63 -0.36 11.99
N GLY A 349 14.48 -0.44 12.65
CA GLY A 349 13.63 0.72 12.85
C GLY A 349 14.34 1.80 13.68
N SER A 350 13.94 3.06 13.52
CA SER A 350 14.55 4.23 14.18
C SER A 350 16.00 4.56 13.80
N PHE A 351 16.64 3.81 12.89
CA PHE A 351 17.92 4.16 12.29
C PHE A 351 17.79 4.32 10.78
N GLN A 352 18.71 5.06 10.17
CA GLN A 352 18.92 4.96 8.73
C GLN A 352 19.94 3.85 8.47
N MET A 353 19.69 3.01 7.46
CA MET A 353 20.60 1.97 7.01
C MET A 353 21.17 2.37 5.65
N GLY A 354 22.50 2.40 5.54
CA GLY A 354 23.19 2.55 4.27
C GLY A 354 24.33 1.55 4.11
N VAL A 355 24.98 1.57 2.96
CA VAL A 355 26.15 0.73 2.67
C VAL A 355 27.33 1.55 2.19
N THR A 356 28.52 1.14 2.60
CA THR A 356 29.79 1.71 2.15
C THR A 356 30.66 0.62 1.54
N GLU A 357 31.49 1.01 0.57
CA GLU A 357 32.41 0.12 -0.12
C GLU A 357 33.85 0.37 0.32
N LYS A 358 34.55 -0.70 0.73
CA LYS A 358 35.98 -0.68 1.09
C LYS A 358 36.67 -1.87 0.44
N LEU A 359 37.65 -1.61 -0.44
CA LEU A 359 38.44 -2.65 -1.12
C LEU A 359 37.57 -3.71 -1.83
N GLY A 360 36.49 -3.29 -2.50
CA GLY A 360 35.55 -4.19 -3.19
C GLY A 360 34.59 -4.97 -2.29
N ARG A 361 34.63 -4.74 -0.97
CA ARG A 361 33.72 -5.32 0.01
C ARG A 361 32.72 -4.28 0.49
N LEU A 362 31.51 -4.74 0.79
CA LEU A 362 30.43 -3.89 1.28
C LEU A 362 30.25 -4.06 2.77
N TYR A 363 30.07 -2.93 3.46
CA TYR A 363 29.80 -2.87 4.88
C TYR A 363 28.54 -2.05 5.12
N ILE A 364 27.66 -2.53 5.98
CA ILE A 364 26.51 -1.77 6.45
C ILE A 364 26.99 -0.70 7.42
N TYR A 365 26.37 0.47 7.35
CA TYR A 365 26.46 1.46 8.40
C TYR A 365 25.07 1.89 8.83
N LEU A 366 24.88 2.12 10.13
CA LEU A 366 23.65 2.62 10.72
C LEU A 366 23.89 4.03 11.24
N THR A 367 23.01 4.96 10.88
CA THR A 367 23.10 6.34 11.38
C THR A 367 21.84 6.74 12.12
N ASN A 368 22.02 7.69 13.03
CA ASN A 368 20.91 8.35 13.70
C ASN A 368 20.45 9.62 12.94
N ASP A 369 20.72 9.71 11.63
CA ASP A 369 20.35 10.88 10.83
C ASP A 369 18.84 11.18 10.90
N PRO A 370 18.41 12.43 10.67
CA PRO A 370 17.00 12.78 10.70
C PRO A 370 16.15 11.93 9.73
N PRO A 371 14.83 11.79 9.99
CA PRO A 371 13.94 11.10 9.07
C PRO A 371 14.00 11.71 7.66
N MET A 372 14.10 10.85 6.64
CA MET A 372 14.04 11.22 5.24
C MET A 372 12.67 10.82 4.70
N ASN A 373 11.98 11.73 4.01
CA ASN A 373 10.58 11.55 3.60
C ASN A 373 9.62 11.21 4.76
N ARG A 374 9.96 11.62 6.00
CA ARG A 374 9.26 11.29 7.27
C ARG A 374 9.52 9.87 7.79
N PHE A 375 10.37 9.10 7.14
CA PHE A 375 10.67 7.71 7.51
C PHE A 375 12.09 7.55 8.05
N LYS A 376 12.20 6.62 9.00
CA LYS A 376 13.46 6.19 9.60
C LYS A 376 13.28 4.75 10.10
N PRO A 377 13.60 3.74 9.26
CA PRO A 377 14.43 3.81 8.05
C PRO A 377 13.69 4.36 6.82
N SER A 378 14.42 5.07 5.96
CA SER A 378 13.97 5.52 4.63
C SER A 378 14.58 4.66 3.53
N VAL A 379 13.76 4.33 2.52
CA VAL A 379 14.19 3.57 1.34
C VAL A 379 15.11 4.41 0.46
N ASP A 380 14.79 5.70 0.28
CA ASP A 380 15.66 6.63 -0.48
C ASP A 380 17.05 6.71 0.17
N TYR A 381 17.15 6.71 1.51
CA TYR A 381 18.46 6.71 2.18
C TYR A 381 19.31 5.49 1.83
N LEU A 382 18.72 4.28 1.86
CA LEU A 382 19.41 3.06 1.45
C LEU A 382 19.83 3.17 -0.02
N PHE A 383 18.90 3.49 -0.91
CA PHE A 383 19.15 3.52 -2.36
C PHE A 383 20.20 4.57 -2.75
N ASP A 384 20.18 5.74 -2.11
CA ASP A 384 21.17 6.80 -2.29
C ASP A 384 22.59 6.28 -1.94
N SER A 385 22.74 5.57 -0.82
CA SER A 385 24.02 4.97 -0.43
C SER A 385 24.48 3.86 -1.39
N VAL A 386 23.56 3.00 -1.83
CA VAL A 386 23.82 1.93 -2.81
C VAL A 386 24.24 2.52 -4.16
N SER A 387 23.76 3.71 -4.51
CA SER A 387 24.13 4.38 -5.75
C SER A 387 25.63 4.71 -5.83
N ALA A 388 26.33 4.78 -4.70
CA ALA A 388 27.78 5.00 -4.65
C ALA A 388 28.61 3.71 -4.78
N VAL A 389 27.97 2.54 -4.75
CA VAL A 389 28.63 1.23 -4.89
C VAL A 389 28.95 0.96 -6.35
N SER A 390 30.21 0.62 -6.64
CA SER A 390 30.71 0.42 -8.00
C SER A 390 31.11 -1.03 -8.30
N SER A 391 31.45 -1.82 -7.28
CA SER A 391 31.82 -3.24 -7.46
C SER A 391 30.64 -4.16 -7.74
N ARG A 392 29.41 -3.72 -7.52
CA ARG A 392 28.21 -4.57 -7.61
C ARG A 392 27.33 -4.23 -8.81
N LYS A 393 26.64 -5.26 -9.31
CA LYS A 393 25.52 -5.16 -10.25
C LYS A 393 24.23 -5.20 -9.45
N ILE A 394 23.41 -4.18 -9.59
CA ILE A 394 22.28 -3.92 -8.69
C ILE A 394 20.98 -4.31 -9.39
N VAL A 395 20.17 -5.10 -8.70
CA VAL A 395 18.74 -5.27 -9.01
C VAL A 395 17.97 -4.67 -7.84
N ALA A 396 17.13 -3.66 -8.11
CA ALA A 396 16.41 -2.97 -7.05
C ALA A 396 14.92 -2.88 -7.36
N GLY A 397 14.09 -2.90 -6.32
CA GLY A 397 12.65 -2.79 -6.52
C GLY A 397 11.87 -2.18 -5.38
N LEU A 398 10.72 -1.62 -5.72
CA LEU A 398 9.75 -1.10 -4.77
C LEU A 398 8.51 -1.96 -4.74
N LEU A 399 8.16 -2.42 -3.54
CA LEU A 399 6.98 -3.21 -3.25
C LEU A 399 5.86 -2.32 -2.72
N THR A 400 4.70 -2.95 -2.49
CA THR A 400 3.52 -2.34 -1.88
C THR A 400 3.88 -1.42 -0.72
N GLY A 401 3.21 -0.28 -0.68
CA GLY A 401 3.46 0.71 0.34
C GLY A 401 2.84 2.05 0.02
N MET A 402 2.59 2.84 1.06
CA MET A 402 2.04 4.19 0.93
C MET A 402 3.14 5.22 0.68
N GLY A 403 2.79 6.30 -0.02
CA GLY A 403 3.67 7.43 -0.23
C GLY A 403 4.58 7.25 -1.44
N LYS A 404 5.78 7.81 -1.38
CA LYS A 404 6.71 7.91 -2.51
C LYS A 404 8.17 7.66 -2.13
N ASP A 405 8.44 7.24 -0.90
CA ASP A 405 9.80 6.98 -0.42
C ASP A 405 10.42 5.85 -1.26
N GLY A 406 11.69 6.01 -1.62
CA GLY A 406 12.42 5.09 -2.49
C GLY A 406 12.28 5.38 -3.98
N ALA A 407 11.27 6.13 -4.42
CA ALA A 407 11.05 6.36 -5.87
C ALA A 407 12.19 7.16 -6.50
N LYS A 408 12.73 8.14 -5.77
CA LYS A 408 13.85 8.97 -6.24
C LYS A 408 15.15 8.18 -6.24
N GLY A 409 15.46 7.49 -5.15
CA GLY A 409 16.65 6.64 -5.05
C GLY A 409 16.63 5.53 -6.09
N LEU A 410 15.46 4.95 -6.41
CA LEU A 410 15.32 3.94 -7.45
C LEU A 410 15.63 4.53 -8.84
N LEU A 411 15.20 5.76 -9.12
CA LEU A 411 15.54 6.47 -10.35
C LEU A 411 17.05 6.68 -10.46
N ASP A 412 17.68 7.12 -9.38
CA ASP A 412 19.13 7.37 -9.33
C ASP A 412 19.92 6.07 -9.56
N LEU A 413 19.45 4.95 -8.99
CA LEU A 413 20.01 3.62 -9.27
C LEU A 413 19.84 3.22 -10.73
N ARG A 414 18.65 3.40 -11.31
CA ARG A 414 18.37 3.12 -12.73
C ARG A 414 19.30 3.91 -13.65
N GLN A 415 19.50 5.20 -13.38
CA GLN A 415 20.38 6.06 -14.17
C GLN A 415 21.84 5.60 -14.14
N LYS A 416 22.26 4.88 -13.09
CA LYS A 416 23.58 4.26 -12.96
C LYS A 416 23.65 2.84 -13.51
N GLY A 417 22.61 2.36 -14.19
CA GLY A 417 22.58 1.06 -14.86
C GLY A 417 22.12 -0.10 -13.98
N ALA A 418 21.47 0.17 -12.84
CA ALA A 418 20.76 -0.87 -12.09
C ALA A 418 19.51 -1.33 -12.85
N HIS A 419 19.19 -2.62 -12.76
CA HIS A 419 17.91 -3.14 -13.25
C HIS A 419 16.86 -2.89 -12.17
N THR A 420 15.75 -2.23 -12.54
CA THR A 420 14.80 -1.70 -11.57
C THR A 420 13.37 -2.14 -11.86
N PHE A 421 12.62 -2.45 -10.81
CA PHE A 421 11.21 -2.84 -10.96
C PHE A 421 10.31 -2.24 -9.88
N ALA A 422 9.01 -2.27 -10.14
CA ALA A 422 7.97 -1.91 -9.20
C ALA A 422 6.91 -3.02 -9.16
N GLN A 423 6.38 -3.33 -7.97
CA GLN A 423 5.25 -4.24 -7.85
C GLN A 423 4.02 -3.67 -8.59
N ASP A 424 3.23 -4.51 -9.26
CA ASP A 424 2.03 -4.07 -9.98
C ASP A 424 0.88 -3.65 -9.05
N GLU A 425 -0.10 -2.93 -9.62
CA GLU A 425 -1.26 -2.43 -8.88
C GLU A 425 -2.17 -3.56 -8.39
N GLU A 426 -2.35 -4.61 -9.19
CA GLU A 426 -3.27 -5.72 -8.88
C GLU A 426 -2.83 -6.52 -7.66
N SER A 427 -1.52 -6.71 -7.48
CA SER A 427 -0.98 -7.49 -6.37
C SER A 427 -0.57 -6.63 -5.15
N CYS A 428 -0.58 -5.30 -5.27
CA CYS A 428 -0.28 -4.41 -4.14
C CYS A 428 -1.44 -4.35 -3.14
N ALA A 429 -1.11 -4.37 -1.85
CA ALA A 429 -2.06 -3.93 -0.81
C ALA A 429 -2.28 -2.41 -0.88
N VAL A 430 -1.21 -1.66 -1.16
CA VAL A 430 -1.20 -0.21 -1.37
C VAL A 430 -0.31 0.14 -2.54
N TYR A 431 -0.92 0.62 -3.62
CA TYR A 431 -0.20 1.00 -4.83
C TYR A 431 0.29 2.47 -4.78
N GLY A 432 1.03 2.83 -3.73
CA GLY A 432 1.60 4.18 -3.54
C GLY A 432 3.05 4.29 -3.99
N MET A 433 3.96 3.64 -3.27
CA MET A 433 5.40 3.66 -3.56
C MET A 433 5.71 3.10 -4.96
N PRO A 434 5.16 1.94 -5.39
CA PRO A 434 5.41 1.41 -6.73
C PRO A 434 4.88 2.32 -7.83
N LYS A 435 3.74 2.98 -7.60
CA LYS A 435 3.17 3.97 -8.52
C LYS A 435 4.08 5.17 -8.69
N ALA A 436 4.53 5.76 -7.58
CA ALA A 436 5.42 6.91 -7.61
C ALA A 436 6.71 6.60 -8.38
N ALA A 437 7.22 5.38 -8.23
CA ALA A 437 8.37 4.89 -8.97
C ALA A 437 8.07 4.76 -10.48
N TYR A 438 6.93 4.16 -10.84
CA TYR A 438 6.52 4.02 -12.24
C TYR A 438 6.32 5.38 -12.93
N GLU A 439 5.57 6.29 -12.30
CA GLU A 439 5.27 7.63 -12.85
C GLU A 439 6.51 8.50 -12.98
N MET A 440 7.51 8.30 -12.12
CA MET A 440 8.81 8.99 -12.19
C MET A 440 9.74 8.39 -13.27
N GLY A 441 9.39 7.25 -13.86
CA GLY A 441 10.29 6.51 -14.73
C GLY A 441 11.44 5.86 -13.95
N ALA A 442 11.28 5.62 -12.66
CA ALA A 442 12.26 4.95 -11.82
C ALA A 442 12.26 3.43 -12.02
N ALA A 443 11.09 2.84 -12.31
CA ALA A 443 10.95 1.41 -12.57
C ALA A 443 11.07 1.11 -14.07
N GLU A 444 11.97 0.20 -14.45
CA GLU A 444 12.06 -0.32 -15.81
C GLU A 444 10.94 -1.34 -16.10
N LYS A 445 10.57 -2.12 -15.09
CA LYS A 445 9.52 -3.15 -15.18
C LYS A 445 8.46 -2.96 -14.10
N VAL A 446 7.22 -3.29 -14.45
CA VAL A 446 6.11 -3.44 -13.49
C VAL A 446 5.79 -4.92 -13.42
N VAL A 447 5.79 -5.49 -12.22
CA VAL A 447 5.84 -6.94 -12.00
C VAL A 447 4.83 -7.37 -10.94
N SER A 448 4.06 -8.41 -11.18
CA SER A 448 3.17 -8.98 -10.17
C SER A 448 3.96 -9.58 -9.01
N LEU A 449 3.42 -9.52 -7.79
CA LEU A 449 4.08 -10.04 -6.58
C LEU A 449 4.60 -11.49 -6.75
N ASP A 450 3.82 -12.33 -7.42
CA ASP A 450 4.16 -13.73 -7.71
C ASP A 450 5.42 -13.88 -8.57
N ASN A 451 5.72 -12.90 -9.41
CA ASN A 451 6.84 -12.91 -10.35
C ASN A 451 8.05 -12.12 -9.87
N ILE A 452 8.00 -11.47 -8.71
CA ILE A 452 9.12 -10.65 -8.21
C ILE A 452 10.35 -11.51 -7.90
N ALA A 453 10.18 -12.66 -7.25
CA ALA A 453 11.30 -13.58 -6.98
C ALA A 453 11.97 -14.07 -8.29
N HIS A 454 11.16 -14.37 -9.30
CA HIS A 454 11.63 -14.72 -10.64
C HIS A 454 12.35 -13.56 -11.32
N THR A 455 11.80 -12.35 -11.23
CA THR A 455 12.41 -11.15 -11.80
C THR A 455 13.77 -10.86 -11.17
N LEU A 456 13.89 -10.92 -9.84
CA LEU A 456 15.18 -10.77 -9.15
C LEU A 456 16.24 -11.71 -9.73
N TRP A 457 15.87 -12.97 -9.96
CA TRP A 457 16.76 -13.97 -10.54
C TRP A 457 17.08 -13.68 -12.03
N ALA A 458 16.06 -13.43 -12.84
CA ALA A 458 16.20 -13.22 -14.29
C ALA A 458 16.99 -11.94 -14.62
N GLU A 459 16.76 -10.83 -13.91
CA GLU A 459 17.55 -9.60 -14.09
C GLU A 459 19.01 -9.82 -13.70
N SER A 460 19.26 -10.65 -12.69
CA SER A 460 20.62 -10.96 -12.27
C SER A 460 21.39 -11.73 -13.34
N LEU A 461 20.72 -12.64 -14.04
CA LEU A 461 21.31 -13.39 -15.16
C LEU A 461 21.64 -12.48 -16.36
N CYS A 462 20.89 -11.40 -16.57
CA CYS A 462 21.15 -10.46 -17.67
C CYS A 462 22.50 -9.73 -17.54
N PHE A 463 23.08 -9.66 -16.34
CA PHE A 463 24.44 -9.15 -16.15
C PHE A 463 25.55 -10.14 -16.53
N GLY A 464 25.25 -11.44 -16.58
CA GLY A 464 26.14 -12.47 -17.12
C GLY A 464 25.97 -12.53 -18.62
N ALA A 465 27.05 -12.37 -19.39
CA ALA A 465 26.99 -12.37 -20.86
C ALA A 465 26.19 -13.58 -21.41
N GLY A 466 25.08 -13.32 -22.13
CA GLY A 466 24.38 -14.34 -22.93
C GLY A 466 22.86 -14.50 -22.74
N TYR A 467 22.16 -13.66 -21.96
CA TYR A 467 20.70 -13.76 -21.85
C TYR A 467 19.99 -12.99 -22.98
N ASP A 468 19.53 -13.70 -24.02
CA ASP A 468 18.64 -13.14 -25.05
C ASP A 468 17.20 -13.11 -24.50
N THR A 469 16.73 -11.93 -24.11
CA THR A 469 15.40 -11.69 -23.49
C THR A 469 14.22 -11.93 -24.43
N LYS A 470 14.44 -12.39 -25.66
CA LYS A 470 13.39 -12.57 -26.67
C LYS A 470 12.44 -13.74 -26.43
N ALA A 471 12.70 -14.63 -25.47
CA ALA A 471 11.87 -15.82 -25.24
C ALA A 471 10.69 -15.62 -24.26
N THR A 472 10.60 -14.49 -23.53
CA THR A 472 9.55 -14.30 -22.49
C THR A 472 8.42 -13.33 -22.89
N ASN A 473 8.46 -12.74 -24.09
CA ASN A 473 7.38 -11.88 -24.59
C ASN A 473 6.23 -12.64 -25.28
N SER A 474 6.19 -13.97 -25.24
CA SER A 474 5.12 -14.76 -25.87
C SER A 474 4.00 -15.16 -24.90
N THR A 475 3.47 -14.22 -24.11
CA THR A 475 2.10 -14.31 -23.58
C THR A 475 1.58 -12.90 -23.37
N SER A 476 0.57 -12.54 -24.17
CA SER A 476 -0.25 -11.30 -24.16
C SER A 476 0.12 -10.15 -25.13
N ASP A 477 0.46 -10.43 -26.39
CA ASP A 477 0.21 -9.44 -27.47
C ASP A 477 -1.24 -9.61 -27.97
N ASN A 478 -2.20 -9.11 -27.19
CA ASN A 478 -3.61 -9.05 -27.57
C ASN A 478 -3.89 -7.66 -28.16
N ARG A 479 -3.41 -7.41 -29.39
CA ARG A 479 -3.80 -6.22 -30.15
C ARG A 479 -5.23 -6.39 -30.65
N PRO A 480 -6.17 -5.48 -30.35
CA PRO A 480 -7.46 -5.50 -31.01
C PRO A 480 -7.29 -5.10 -32.48
N GLY A 481 -7.71 -5.99 -33.37
CA GLY A 481 -7.64 -5.81 -34.82
C GLY A 481 -8.37 -4.56 -35.29
N LYS A 482 -7.69 -3.78 -36.13
CA LYS A 482 -8.32 -2.82 -37.02
C LYS A 482 -9.30 -3.58 -37.92
N ARG A 483 -10.59 -3.28 -37.82
CA ARG A 483 -11.51 -3.52 -38.93
C ARG A 483 -11.26 -2.45 -39.97
N ASP A 484 -10.60 -2.83 -41.05
CA ASP A 484 -10.67 -2.09 -42.30
C ASP A 484 -12.14 -2.03 -42.72
N THR A 485 -12.65 -0.81 -42.81
CA THR A 485 -13.85 -0.50 -43.59
C THR A 485 -13.43 0.50 -44.64
N SER A 486 -13.36 0.05 -45.89
CA SER A 486 -13.36 0.88 -47.09
C SER A 486 -14.02 0.09 -48.21
N PRO A 487 -14.73 0.78 -49.12
CA PRO A 487 -15.97 0.28 -49.71
C PRO A 487 -15.74 -0.40 -51.05
N ASN A 488 -16.63 -1.33 -51.38
CA ASN A 488 -17.08 -1.64 -52.75
C ASN A 488 -18.51 -2.17 -52.69
#